data_AF-A0A533YCU0-F1
#
_entry.id   AF-A0A533YCU0-F1
#
_cell.length_a   1.000
_cell.length_b   1.000
_cell.length_c   1.000
_cell.angle_alpha   90.00
_cell.angle_beta   90.00
_cell.angle_gamma   90.00
#
_symmetry.space_group_name_H-M   'P 1'
#
loop_
_entity.id
_entity.type
_entity.pdbx_description
1 polymer ?
#
loop_
_entity_poly.entity_id
_entity_poly.type
_entity_poly.pdbx_seq_one_letter_code
_entity_poly.pdbx_strand_id
1 'polypeptide(L)'
;MFSDSHRTRTVQRQVLYNQVWAQPMTKVAPEYGISNVALANICKKLNIPYPWRGYWRRKETGKAVKLFPLPQNLEPAKQAATI
;
A
#
# COMPACT_ATOMS: atom_id res chain seq x y z
N MET A 1 16.44 -3.46 -26.07
CA MET A 1 16.66 -4.41 -24.96
C MET A 1 15.84 -3.95 -23.76
N PHE A 2 14.61 -4.45 -23.61
CA PHE A 2 13.87 -4.39 -22.35
C PHE A 2 13.16 -5.73 -22.23
N SER A 3 13.90 -6.73 -21.77
CA SER A 3 13.33 -8.01 -21.37
C SER A 3 12.60 -7.79 -20.05
N ASP A 4 11.42 -7.17 -20.10
CA ASP A 4 10.56 -7.01 -18.94
C ASP A 4 9.91 -8.36 -18.62
N SER A 5 10.65 -9.15 -17.86
CA SER A 5 10.15 -10.34 -17.20
C SER A 5 9.14 -9.86 -16.16
N HIS A 6 7.87 -9.86 -16.52
CA HIS A 6 6.76 -9.53 -15.62
C HIS A 6 6.75 -10.57 -14.48
N ARG A 7 7.51 -10.30 -13.41
CA ARG A 7 7.47 -11.10 -12.18
C ARG A 7 6.19 -10.71 -11.46
N THR A 8 5.11 -11.41 -11.77
CA THR A 8 3.86 -11.33 -11.03
C THR A 8 4.11 -11.69 -9.57
N ARG A 9 4.07 -10.70 -8.70
CA ARG A 9 4.24 -10.88 -7.25
C ARG A 9 2.88 -10.81 -6.59
N THR A 10 2.44 -11.91 -5.99
CA THR A 10 1.23 -11.91 -5.17
C THR A 10 1.53 -11.26 -3.83
N VAL A 11 0.78 -10.22 -3.49
CA VAL A 11 0.90 -9.48 -2.22
C VAL A 11 -0.40 -9.56 -1.46
N GLN A 12 -0.31 -9.96 -0.20
CA GLN A 12 -1.48 -10.01 0.68
C GLN A 12 -1.91 -8.61 1.13
N ARG A 13 -3.22 -8.41 1.25
CA ARG A 13 -3.87 -7.18 1.70
C ARG A 13 -3.32 -6.69 3.03
N GLN A 14 -3.15 -7.59 4.00
CA GLN A 14 -2.64 -7.26 5.34
C GLN A 14 -1.17 -6.84 5.31
N VAL A 15 -0.34 -7.54 4.52
CA VAL A 15 1.07 -7.19 4.32
C VAL A 15 1.19 -5.82 3.67
N LEU A 16 0.43 -5.60 2.60
CA LEU A 16 0.40 -4.32 1.90
C LEU A 16 -0.06 -3.18 2.81
N TYR A 17 -1.13 -3.41 3.60
CA TYR A 17 -1.58 -2.46 4.62
C TYR A 17 -0.45 -2.13 5.60
N ASN A 18 0.20 -3.12 6.19
CA ASN A 18 1.26 -2.89 7.16
C ASN A 18 2.39 -2.04 6.56
N GLN A 19 2.77 -2.29 5.31
CA GLN A 19 3.79 -1.50 4.63
C GLN A 19 3.36 -0.07 4.32
N VAL A 20 2.15 0.15 3.78
CA VAL A 20 1.66 1.51 3.49
C VAL A 20 1.36 2.33 4.74
N TRP A 21 1.30 1.69 5.91
CA TRP A 21 1.18 2.33 7.23
C TRP A 21 2.52 2.49 7.94
N ALA A 22 3.48 1.62 7.67
CA ALA A 22 4.86 1.73 8.15
C ALA A 22 5.62 2.83 7.40
N GLN A 23 5.45 2.93 6.07
CA GLN A 23 6.19 3.82 5.19
C GLN A 23 5.29 4.52 4.15
N PRO A 24 5.71 5.70 3.64
CA PRO A 24 4.98 6.38 2.58
C PRO A 24 5.00 5.56 1.29
N MET A 25 3.93 5.70 0.50
CA MET A 25 3.77 4.99 -0.79
C MET A 25 4.94 5.22 -1.75
N THR A 26 5.58 6.38 -1.66
CA THR A 26 6.79 6.73 -2.44
C THR A 26 7.98 5.82 -2.18
N LYS A 27 8.04 5.17 -1.02
CA LYS A 27 9.06 4.16 -0.67
C LYS A 27 8.57 2.76 -1.01
N VAL A 28 7.31 2.46 -0.73
CA VAL A 28 6.71 1.13 -0.96
C VAL A 28 6.58 0.81 -2.45
N ALA A 29 6.17 1.75 -3.30
CA ALA A 29 5.90 1.47 -4.71
C ALA A 29 7.17 1.02 -5.48
N PRO A 30 8.34 1.68 -5.32
CA PRO A 30 9.60 1.19 -5.88
C PRO A 30 10.01 -0.22 -5.41
N GLU A 31 9.73 -0.62 -4.16
CA GLU A 31 10.01 -1.98 -3.68
C GLU A 31 9.24 -3.06 -4.45
N TYR A 32 8.09 -2.68 -5.00
CA TYR A 32 7.26 -3.51 -5.84
C TYR A 32 7.52 -3.32 -7.34
N GLY A 33 8.45 -2.44 -7.73
CA GLY A 33 8.70 -2.12 -9.13
C GLY A 33 7.56 -1.38 -9.81
N ILE A 34 6.65 -0.77 -9.05
CA ILE A 34 5.45 -0.09 -9.58
C ILE A 34 5.40 1.39 -9.21
N SER A 35 4.60 2.14 -9.96
CA SER A 35 4.34 3.55 -9.68
C SER A 35 3.39 3.73 -8.48
N ASN A 36 3.52 4.86 -7.78
CA ASN A 36 2.61 5.25 -6.68
C ASN A 36 1.12 5.20 -7.08
N VAL A 37 0.82 5.54 -8.33
CA VAL A 37 -0.55 5.49 -8.88
C VAL A 37 -1.05 4.05 -9.00
N ALA A 38 -0.18 3.14 -9.46
CA ALA A 38 -0.51 1.71 -9.55
C ALA A 38 -0.74 1.11 -8.15
N LEU A 39 0.11 1.47 -7.18
CA LEU A 39 -0.05 1.06 -5.78
C LEU A 39 -1.38 1.57 -5.20
N ALA A 40 -1.74 2.83 -5.49
CA ALA A 40 -3.01 3.41 -5.05
C ALA A 40 -4.21 2.69 -5.68
N ASN A 41 -4.12 2.32 -6.96
CA ASN A 41 -5.16 1.54 -7.64
C ASN A 41 -5.33 0.15 -7.01
N ILE A 42 -4.23 -0.52 -6.65
CA ILE A 42 -4.27 -1.80 -5.93
C ILE A 42 -4.92 -1.64 -4.56
N CYS A 43 -4.52 -0.63 -3.78
CA CYS A 43 -5.14 -0.33 -2.49
C CYS A 43 -6.66 -0.08 -2.62
N LYS A 44 -7.09 0.64 -3.66
CA LYS A 44 -8.52 0.85 -3.96
C LYS A 44 -9.23 -0.46 -4.29
N LYS A 45 -8.64 -1.32 -5.14
CA LYS A 45 -9.21 -2.65 -5.49
C LYS A 45 -9.37 -3.54 -4.25
N LEU A 46 -8.38 -3.53 -3.36
CA LEU A 46 -8.36 -4.31 -2.12
C LEU A 46 -9.11 -3.65 -0.95
N ASN A 47 -9.73 -2.48 -1.19
CA ASN A 47 -10.40 -1.67 -0.18
C ASN A 47 -9.53 -1.47 1.08
N ILE A 48 -8.24 -1.18 0.87
CA ILE A 48 -7.26 -0.91 1.91
C ILE A 48 -7.32 0.58 2.23
N PRO A 49 -7.64 0.98 3.47
CA PRO A 49 -7.48 2.37 3.88
C PRO A 49 -5.99 2.69 3.93
N TYR A 50 -5.55 3.67 3.15
CA TYR A 50 -4.18 4.16 3.16
C TYR A 50 -4.14 5.63 3.59
N PRO A 51 -3.08 6.05 4.30
CA PRO A 51 -2.93 7.42 4.76
C PRO A 51 -2.88 8.40 3.57
N TRP A 52 -3.62 9.51 3.65
CA TRP A 52 -3.52 10.59 2.67
C TRP A 52 -2.12 11.21 2.70
N ARG A 53 -1.66 11.81 1.60
CA ARG A 53 -0.34 12.47 1.50
C ARG A 53 0.00 13.41 2.67
N GLY A 54 -0.98 14.13 3.22
CA GLY A 54 -0.81 15.05 4.34
C GLY A 54 -0.58 14.35 5.69
N TYR A 55 -0.96 13.08 5.82
CA TYR A 55 -0.71 12.27 7.02
C TYR A 55 0.79 12.08 7.25
N TRP A 56 1.54 11.72 6.20
CA TRP A 56 2.99 11.51 6.29
C TRP A 56 3.73 12.79 6.66
N ARG A 57 3.36 13.92 6.06
CA ARG A 57 3.92 15.22 6.43
C ARG A 57 3.68 15.56 7.91
N ARG A 58 2.52 15.19 8.47
CA ARG A 58 2.23 15.36 9.91
C ARG A 58 3.04 14.40 10.77
N LYS A 59 3.21 13.14 10.34
CA LYS A 59 4.02 12.13 11.04
C LYS A 59 5.50 12.51 11.09
N GLU A 60 6.06 12.96 9.97
CA GLU A 60 7.45 13.42 9.84
C GLU A 60 7.73 14.66 10.68
N THR A 61 6.74 15.54 10.85
CA THR A 61 6.86 16.74 11.69
C THR A 61 6.58 16.48 13.17
N GLY A 62 6.52 15.20 13.59
CA GLY A 62 6.31 14.80 14.98
C GLY A 62 4.91 15.09 15.54
N LYS A 63 3.95 15.45 14.68
CA LYS A 63 2.56 15.72 15.12
C LYS A 63 1.85 14.40 15.37
N ALA A 64 1.06 14.36 16.44
CA ALA A 64 0.18 13.24 16.74
C ALA A 64 -0.71 12.93 15.52
N VAL A 65 -0.55 11.72 15.01
CA VAL A 65 -1.26 11.19 13.85
C VAL A 65 -2.09 10.00 14.31
N LYS A 66 -3.40 10.07 14.08
CA LYS A 66 -4.30 8.94 14.36
C LYS A 66 -3.99 7.82 13.36
N LEU A 67 -3.37 6.74 13.83
CA LEU A 67 -3.31 5.50 13.06
C LEU A 67 -4.76 5.01 12.88
N PHE A 68 -5.17 4.77 11.64
CA PHE A 68 -6.45 4.13 11.38
C PHE A 68 -6.17 2.63 11.31
N PRO A 69 -6.49 1.86 12.36
CA PRO A 69 -6.23 0.43 12.38
C PRO A 69 -6.93 -0.23 11.19
N LEU A 70 -6.31 -1.26 10.62
CA LEU A 70 -6.93 -2.05 9.56
C LEU A 70 -8.23 -2.63 10.14
N PRO A 71 -9.40 -2.32 9.57
CA PRO A 71 -10.62 -2.97 10.01
C PRO A 71 -10.47 -4.48 9.82
N GLN A 72 -10.86 -5.25 10.84
CA GLN A 72 -10.81 -6.71 10.80
C GLN A 72 -11.54 -7.19 9.55
N ASN A 73 -10.83 -7.96 8.72
CA ASN A 73 -11.27 -8.27 7.38
C ASN A 73 -12.38 -9.33 7.39
N LEU A 74 -13.60 -8.94 7.07
CA LEU A 74 -14.75 -9.84 6.89
C LEU A 74 -14.87 -10.36 5.44
N GLU A 75 -14.03 -9.87 4.51
CA GLU A 75 -14.15 -10.14 3.07
C GLU A 75 -12.96 -10.95 2.53
N PRO A 76 -13.08 -12.28 2.40
CA PRO A 76 -12.01 -13.14 1.90
C PRO A 76 -11.68 -12.92 0.42
N ALA A 77 -12.62 -12.44 -0.38
CA ALA A 77 -12.45 -12.23 -1.82
C ALA A 77 -11.46 -11.12 -2.20
N LYS A 78 -11.05 -10.26 -1.25
CA LYS A 78 -10.16 -9.09 -1.50
C LYS A 78 -8.83 -9.18 -0.75
N GLN A 79 -8.36 -10.40 -0.46
CA GLN A 79 -7.20 -10.63 0.40
C GLN A 79 -5.83 -10.56 -0.31
N ALA A 80 -5.76 -10.60 -1.63
CA ALA A 80 -4.49 -10.54 -2.35
C ALA A 80 -4.62 -9.81 -3.69
N ALA A 81 -3.56 -9.10 -4.08
CA ALA A 81 -3.41 -8.57 -5.43
C ALA A 81 -2.12 -9.08 -6.05
N THR A 82 -2.15 -9.24 -7.36
CA THR A 82 -0.94 -9.48 -8.16
C THR A 82 -0.41 -8.14 -8.62
N ILE A 83 0.88 -7.90 -8.33
CA ILE A 83 1.62 -6.69 -8.68
C ILE A 83 2.68 -7.05 -9.71
#